data_AF-A0A9X2WSX5-F1
#
_entry.id   AF-A0A9X2WSX5-F1
#
_cell.length_a   1.000
_cell.length_b   1.000
_cell.length_c   1.000
_cell.angle_alpha   90.00
_cell.angle_beta   90.00
_cell.angle_gamma   90.00
#
_symmetry.space_group_name_H-M   'P 1'
#
loop_
_entity.id
_entity.type
_entity.pdbx_description
1 polymer ?
#
loop_
_entity_poly.entity_id
_entity_poly.type
_entity_poly.pdbx_seq_one_letter_code
_entity_poly.pdbx_strand_id
1 'polypeptide(L)'
;MDLFNSGFGFFVSTAIVAGLSAFGGAYLKEYAKFQLLEEKQAQILEHQAKLVSQTEQIKSEFDFVKLALQHQSWIDEQRWQFRKDLFLELIEILLEARENALHIDALVLEAHKLAHSLTSGDEEPSVEVENLAENIMSDAYSKAEEIIADRLTLLSERLKILLNQKGILFLSNEAIHSISLFINSHRVWEEEELKDFASKVQRGELSYDDRPATGYDDYLFHYSSAATKSYRNIINIAKSDLQI
;
A
#
# COMPACT_ATOMS: atom_id res chain seq x y z
N MET A 1 -72.00 15.15 -93.93
CA MET A 1 -70.82 15.98 -94.22
C MET A 1 -69.96 16.10 -92.97
N ASP A 2 -69.19 15.05 -92.73
CA ASP A 2 -67.78 14.97 -92.32
C ASP A 2 -67.15 16.17 -91.61
N LEU A 3 -67.41 16.29 -90.30
CA LEU A 3 -66.55 17.01 -89.37
C LEU A 3 -65.34 16.18 -88.90
N PHE A 4 -65.19 14.94 -89.39
CA PHE A 4 -64.11 14.01 -88.99
C PHE A 4 -63.08 13.71 -90.08
N ASN A 5 -63.14 14.36 -91.25
CA ASN A 5 -62.20 14.09 -92.35
C ASN A 5 -61.44 15.33 -92.85
N SER A 6 -61.10 16.25 -91.95
CA SER A 6 -60.21 17.38 -92.24
C SER A 6 -59.05 17.40 -91.26
N GLY A 7 -57.85 17.76 -91.72
CA GLY A 7 -56.61 17.78 -90.91
C GLY A 7 -56.73 18.52 -89.58
N PHE A 8 -57.72 19.42 -89.43
CA PHE A 8 -58.02 20.14 -88.19
C PHE A 8 -58.45 19.22 -87.03
N GLY A 9 -59.23 18.16 -87.28
CA GLY A 9 -59.64 17.22 -86.23
C GLY A 9 -58.48 16.38 -85.68
N PHE A 10 -57.48 16.11 -86.52
CA PHE A 10 -56.24 15.44 -86.11
C PHE A 10 -55.34 16.36 -85.27
N PHE A 11 -55.24 17.65 -85.61
CA PHE A 11 -54.48 18.62 -84.82
C PHE A 11 -55.09 18.86 -83.43
N VAL A 12 -56.42 18.98 -83.33
CA VAL A 12 -57.10 19.18 -82.03
C VAL A 12 -56.97 17.95 -81.13
N SER A 13 -57.16 16.74 -81.68
CA SER A 13 -56.98 15.50 -80.91
C SER A 13 -55.53 15.30 -80.47
N THR A 14 -54.55 15.57 -81.34
CA THR A 14 -53.12 15.49 -80.99
C THR A 14 -52.74 16.52 -79.91
N ALA A 15 -53.27 17.74 -79.97
CA ALA A 15 -53.04 18.76 -78.95
C ALA A 15 -53.65 18.40 -77.58
N ILE A 16 -54.84 17.80 -77.56
CA ILE A 16 -55.48 17.31 -76.33
C ILE A 16 -54.69 16.14 -75.74
N VAL A 17 -54.28 15.18 -76.57
CA VAL A 17 -53.46 14.04 -76.13
C VAL A 17 -52.09 14.50 -75.65
N ALA A 18 -51.44 15.45 -76.33
CA ALA A 18 -50.18 16.04 -75.90
C ALA A 18 -50.31 16.83 -74.59
N GLY A 19 -51.41 17.59 -74.42
CA GLY A 19 -51.70 18.30 -73.18
C GLY A 19 -51.96 17.36 -72.00
N LEU A 20 -52.77 16.32 -72.19
CA LEU A 20 -53.05 15.32 -71.15
C LEU A 20 -51.83 14.46 -70.82
N SER A 21 -51.00 14.11 -71.80
CA SER A 21 -49.76 13.36 -71.56
C SER A 21 -48.68 14.23 -70.90
N ALA A 22 -48.58 15.51 -71.23
CA ALA A 22 -47.70 16.44 -70.51
C ALA A 22 -48.17 16.67 -69.06
N PHE A 23 -49.47 16.80 -68.83
CA PHE A 23 -50.04 16.97 -67.49
C PHE A 23 -49.92 15.70 -66.65
N GLY A 24 -50.23 14.53 -67.23
CA GLY A 24 -50.04 13.23 -66.58
C GLY A 24 -48.57 12.92 -66.31
N GLY A 25 -47.67 13.28 -67.24
CA GLY A 25 -46.23 13.14 -67.06
C GLY A 25 -45.67 14.06 -65.97
N ALA A 26 -46.15 15.30 -65.87
CA ALA A 26 -45.80 16.22 -64.79
C ALA A 26 -46.32 15.72 -63.43
N TYR A 27 -47.56 15.26 -63.37
CA TYR A 27 -48.17 14.73 -62.15
C TYR A 27 -47.47 13.46 -61.65
N LEU A 28 -47.12 12.53 -62.54
CA LEU A 28 -46.34 11.34 -62.20
C LEU A 28 -44.93 11.69 -61.72
N LYS A 29 -44.29 12.70 -62.31
CA LYS A 29 -42.97 13.17 -61.89
C LYS A 29 -43.01 13.81 -60.50
N GLU A 30 -44.09 14.54 -60.19
CA GLU A 30 -44.30 15.16 -58.88
C GLU A 30 -44.66 14.13 -57.82
N TYR A 31 -45.52 13.16 -58.15
CA TYR A 31 -45.85 12.02 -57.30
C TYR A 31 -44.62 11.13 -57.01
N ALA A 32 -43.78 10.86 -58.02
CA ALA A 32 -42.52 10.14 -57.84
C ALA A 32 -41.55 10.90 -56.94
N LYS A 33 -41.47 12.24 -57.04
CA LYS A 33 -40.68 13.06 -56.12
C LYS A 33 -41.23 13.00 -54.69
N PHE A 34 -42.55 13.01 -54.51
CA PHE A 34 -43.18 12.87 -53.19
C PHE A 34 -42.88 11.52 -52.55
N GLN A 35 -42.98 10.42 -53.30
CA GLN A 35 -42.61 9.09 -52.77
C GLN A 35 -41.12 8.99 -52.42
N LEU A 36 -40.24 9.57 -53.23
CA LEU A 36 -38.80 9.62 -52.95
C LEU A 36 -38.47 10.48 -51.71
N LEU A 37 -39.23 11.55 -51.48
CA LEU A 37 -39.12 12.39 -50.28
C LEU A 37 -39.61 11.64 -49.04
N GLU A 38 -40.71 10.91 -49.15
CA GLU A 38 -41.28 10.11 -48.06
C GLU A 38 -40.36 8.94 -47.68
N GLU A 39 -39.78 8.24 -48.67
CA GLU A 39 -38.80 7.18 -48.46
C GLU A 39 -37.50 7.71 -47.81
N LYS A 40 -37.01 8.87 -48.26
CA LYS A 40 -35.85 9.54 -47.62
C LYS A 40 -36.15 10.02 -46.21
N GLN A 41 -37.36 10.51 -45.95
CA GLN A 41 -37.77 10.96 -44.63
C GLN A 41 -37.90 9.77 -43.66
N ALA A 42 -38.39 8.62 -44.14
CA ALA A 42 -38.41 7.37 -43.37
C ALA A 42 -36.99 6.88 -43.03
N GLN A 43 -36.07 6.90 -44.01
CA GLN A 43 -34.66 6.55 -43.78
C GLN A 43 -33.96 7.50 -42.80
N ILE A 44 -34.27 8.80 -42.85
CA ILE A 44 -33.73 9.79 -41.90
C ILE A 44 -34.26 9.54 -40.49
N LEU A 45 -35.55 9.23 -40.33
CA LEU A 45 -36.15 8.89 -39.04
C LEU A 45 -35.56 7.61 -38.46
N GLU A 46 -35.34 6.58 -39.29
CA GLU A 46 -34.69 5.34 -38.88
C GLU A 46 -33.22 5.57 -38.46
N HIS A 47 -32.48 6.39 -39.22
CA HIS A 47 -31.13 6.80 -38.85
C HIS A 47 -31.09 7.61 -37.55
N GLN A 48 -32.05 8.51 -37.32
CA GLN A 48 -32.15 9.26 -36.07
C GLN A 48 -32.46 8.32 -34.89
N ALA A 49 -33.40 7.39 -35.03
CA ALA A 49 -33.71 6.41 -34.00
C ALA A 49 -32.50 5.52 -33.67
N LYS A 50 -31.73 5.12 -34.69
CA LYS A 50 -30.50 4.33 -34.52
C LYS A 50 -29.41 5.14 -33.81
N LEU A 51 -29.21 6.41 -34.17
CA LEU A 51 -28.26 7.29 -33.49
C LEU A 51 -28.65 7.55 -32.02
N VAL A 52 -29.95 7.73 -31.73
CA VAL A 52 -30.46 7.87 -30.36
C VAL A 52 -30.18 6.60 -29.55
N SER A 53 -30.47 5.41 -30.11
CA SER A 53 -30.18 4.14 -29.42
C SER A 53 -28.68 3.95 -29.15
N GLN A 54 -27.81 4.33 -30.09
CA GLN A 54 -26.36 4.26 -29.93
C GLN A 54 -25.85 5.24 -28.87
N THR A 55 -26.41 6.46 -28.83
CA THR A 55 -26.04 7.43 -27.79
C THR A 55 -26.53 7.02 -26.40
N GLU A 56 -27.70 6.39 -26.29
CA GLU A 56 -28.17 5.80 -25.03
C GLU A 56 -27.28 4.64 -24.56
N GLN A 57 -26.88 3.75 -25.49
CA GLN A 57 -25.94 2.66 -25.18
C GLN A 57 -24.60 3.20 -24.68
N ILE A 58 -23.99 4.15 -25.41
CA ILE A 58 -22.72 4.78 -25.02
C ILE A 58 -22.84 5.46 -23.65
N LYS A 59 -23.96 6.14 -23.38
CA LYS A 59 -24.19 6.77 -22.08
C LYS A 59 -24.26 5.74 -20.95
N SER A 60 -24.95 4.63 -21.17
CA SER A 60 -25.05 3.55 -20.18
C SER A 60 -23.69 2.88 -19.91
N GLU A 61 -22.87 2.67 -20.95
CA GLU A 61 -21.51 2.15 -20.81
C GLU A 61 -20.61 3.14 -20.05
N PHE A 62 -20.72 4.44 -20.35
CA PHE A 62 -19.98 5.48 -19.65
C PHE A 62 -20.36 5.56 -18.17
N ASP A 63 -21.65 5.46 -17.85
CA ASP A 63 -22.13 5.43 -16.47
C ASP A 63 -21.63 4.19 -15.71
N PHE A 64 -21.57 3.03 -16.37
CA PHE A 64 -20.99 1.81 -15.80
C PHE A 64 -19.49 1.95 -15.55
N VAL A 65 -18.72 2.45 -16.52
CA VAL A 65 -17.27 2.70 -16.35
C VAL A 65 -17.01 3.71 -15.25
N LYS A 66 -17.82 4.78 -15.17
CA LYS A 66 -17.72 5.77 -14.10
C LYS A 66 -17.98 5.16 -12.73
N LEU A 67 -19.01 4.30 -12.61
CA LEU A 67 -19.32 3.61 -11.36
C LEU A 67 -18.22 2.62 -10.97
N ALA A 68 -17.66 1.88 -11.95
CA ALA A 68 -16.53 1.00 -11.74
C ALA A 68 -15.27 1.75 -11.29
N LEU A 69 -14.98 2.91 -11.91
CA LEU A 69 -13.85 3.78 -11.52
C LEU A 69 -14.06 4.38 -10.13
N GLN A 70 -15.26 4.83 -9.79
CA GLN A 70 -15.59 5.33 -8.46
C GLN A 70 -15.42 4.23 -7.40
N HIS A 71 -15.89 3.03 -7.70
CA HIS A 71 -15.74 1.87 -6.81
C HIS A 71 -14.26 1.48 -6.65
N GLN A 72 -13.48 1.45 -7.73
CA GLN A 72 -12.05 1.16 -7.68
C GLN A 72 -11.27 2.22 -6.90
N SER A 73 -11.52 3.50 -7.17
CA SER A 73 -10.92 4.61 -6.44
C SER A 73 -11.27 4.56 -4.95
N TRP A 74 -12.51 4.22 -4.62
CA TRP A 74 -12.94 4.04 -3.23
C TRP A 74 -12.22 2.86 -2.56
N ILE A 75 -12.08 1.72 -3.23
CA ILE A 75 -11.31 0.57 -2.72
C ILE A 75 -9.85 0.96 -2.49
N ASP A 76 -9.24 1.67 -3.42
CA ASP A 76 -7.83 2.06 -3.31
C ASP A 76 -7.60 3.05 -2.16
N GLU A 77 -8.55 3.97 -1.95
CA GLU A 77 -8.56 4.86 -0.78
C GLU A 77 -8.69 4.06 0.52
N GLN A 78 -9.64 3.11 0.61
CA GLN A 78 -9.79 2.27 1.80
C GLN A 78 -8.54 1.43 2.09
N ARG A 79 -7.90 0.88 1.05
CA ARG A 79 -6.64 0.14 1.17
C ARG A 79 -5.51 1.04 1.65
N TRP A 80 -5.42 2.27 1.15
CA TRP A 80 -4.42 3.24 1.57
C TRP A 80 -4.62 3.63 3.04
N GLN A 81 -5.86 3.96 3.46
CA GLN A 81 -6.16 4.28 4.85
C GLN A 81 -5.83 3.11 5.78
N PHE A 82 -6.20 1.89 5.40
CA PHE A 82 -5.88 0.69 6.18
C PHE A 82 -4.36 0.49 6.34
N ARG A 83 -3.57 0.65 5.26
CA ARG A 83 -2.11 0.55 5.35
C ARG A 83 -1.52 1.65 6.21
N LYS A 84 -2.03 2.88 6.10
CA LYS A 84 -1.60 4.00 6.95
C LYS A 84 -1.83 3.70 8.43
N ASP A 85 -3.03 3.23 8.78
CA ASP A 85 -3.37 2.90 10.17
C ASP A 85 -2.53 1.73 10.70
N LEU A 86 -2.27 0.72 9.86
CA LEU A 86 -1.38 -0.39 10.20
C LEU A 86 0.06 0.09 10.44
N PHE A 87 0.59 0.96 9.59
CA PHE A 87 1.93 1.53 9.79
C PHE A 87 2.01 2.37 11.06
N LEU A 88 0.98 3.17 11.36
CA LEU A 88 0.93 3.94 12.61
C LEU A 88 0.95 3.02 13.83
N GLU A 89 0.11 1.97 13.85
CA GLU A 89 0.07 1.00 14.94
C GLU A 89 1.45 0.30 15.13
N LEU A 90 2.12 -0.06 14.03
CA LEU A 90 3.47 -0.63 14.08
C LEU A 90 4.52 0.36 14.60
N ILE A 91 4.47 1.61 14.14
CA ILE A 91 5.40 2.67 14.56
C ILE A 91 5.24 2.97 16.04
N GLU A 92 4.01 3.03 16.55
CA GLU A 92 3.72 3.26 17.98
C GLU A 92 4.30 2.14 18.84
N ILE A 93 4.06 0.88 18.49
CA ILE A 93 4.58 -0.27 19.26
C ILE A 93 6.12 -0.29 19.23
N LEU A 94 6.72 -0.04 18.06
CA LEU A 94 8.19 0.01 17.92
C LEU A 94 8.82 1.21 18.63
N LEU A 95 8.12 2.35 18.70
CA LEU A 95 8.56 3.51 19.46
C LEU A 95 8.55 3.20 20.95
N GLU A 96 7.47 2.61 21.47
CA GLU A 96 7.36 2.19 22.86
C GLU A 96 8.46 1.16 23.22
N ALA A 97 8.69 0.19 22.34
CA ALA A 97 9.76 -0.79 22.52
C ALA A 97 11.14 -0.13 22.56
N ARG A 98 11.39 0.82 21.65
CA ARG A 98 12.64 1.58 21.61
C ARG A 98 12.85 2.40 22.88
N GLU A 99 11.83 3.07 23.40
CA GLU A 99 11.94 3.86 24.62
C GLU A 99 12.24 2.99 25.84
N ASN A 100 11.57 1.84 25.98
CA ASN A 100 11.87 0.88 27.05
C ASN A 100 13.29 0.31 26.93
N ALA A 101 13.74 -0.01 25.72
CA ALA A 101 15.10 -0.50 25.51
C ALA A 101 16.16 0.57 25.81
N LEU A 102 15.94 1.83 25.43
CA LEU A 102 16.83 2.94 25.82
C LEU A 102 16.82 3.22 27.32
N HIS A 103 15.70 2.94 28.00
CA HIS A 103 15.65 3.05 29.45
C HIS A 103 16.55 2.01 30.12
N ILE A 104 16.58 0.78 29.62
CA ILE A 104 17.53 -0.25 30.05
C ILE A 104 18.97 0.24 29.86
N ASP A 105 19.32 0.77 28.68
CA ASP A 105 20.65 1.29 28.42
C ASP A 105 21.05 2.36 29.45
N ALA A 106 20.14 3.30 29.74
CA ALA A 106 20.36 4.37 30.69
C ALA A 106 20.58 3.83 32.12
N LEU A 107 19.77 2.86 32.57
CA LEU A 107 19.90 2.25 33.90
C LEU A 107 21.27 1.60 34.09
N VAL A 108 21.72 0.82 33.11
CA VAL A 108 23.00 0.10 33.16
C VAL A 108 24.18 1.07 33.10
N LEU A 109 24.13 2.07 32.21
CA LEU A 109 25.19 3.07 32.10
C LEU A 109 25.31 3.95 33.35
N GLU A 110 24.18 4.31 33.98
CA GLU A 110 24.19 5.05 35.24
C GLU A 110 24.76 4.20 36.39
N ALA A 111 24.36 2.93 36.48
CA ALA A 111 24.90 1.99 37.46
C ALA A 111 26.41 1.82 37.31
N HIS A 112 26.91 1.65 36.08
CA HIS A 112 28.35 1.60 35.79
C HIS A 112 29.07 2.86 36.25
N LYS A 113 28.52 4.03 35.95
CA LYS A 113 29.12 5.31 36.36
C LYS A 113 29.21 5.42 37.88
N LEU A 114 28.17 5.01 38.60
CA LEU A 114 28.13 5.03 40.05
C LEU A 114 29.11 4.00 40.65
N ALA A 115 29.06 2.75 40.19
CA ALA A 115 29.97 1.68 40.61
C ALA A 115 31.44 2.06 40.36
N HIS A 116 31.74 2.62 39.19
CA HIS A 116 33.08 3.09 38.87
C HIS A 116 33.49 4.28 39.74
N SER A 117 32.60 5.24 40.00
CA SER A 117 32.94 6.38 40.86
C SER A 117 33.26 5.99 42.31
N LEU A 118 32.72 4.86 42.77
CA LEU A 118 33.00 4.31 44.09
C LEU A 118 34.35 3.58 44.16
N THR A 119 34.77 2.95 43.05
CA THR A 119 35.97 2.11 42.99
C THR A 119 37.19 2.79 42.33
N SER A 120 37.00 3.90 41.63
CA SER A 120 38.06 4.66 40.94
C SER A 120 38.75 5.66 41.88
N GLY A 121 39.48 5.13 42.87
CA GLY A 121 40.39 5.88 43.72
C GLY A 121 41.86 5.54 43.44
N ASP A 122 42.78 6.40 43.91
CA ASP A 122 44.23 6.07 43.93
C ASP A 122 44.57 4.99 44.98
N GLU A 123 43.68 4.80 45.96
CA GLU A 123 43.77 3.76 46.98
C GLU A 123 42.89 2.56 46.59
N GLU A 124 43.33 1.35 46.95
CA GLU A 124 42.57 0.13 46.71
C GLU A 124 41.24 0.19 47.48
N PRO A 125 40.08 -0.02 46.81
CA PRO A 125 38.78 0.12 47.43
C PRO A 125 38.59 -0.91 48.55
N SER A 126 37.85 -0.52 49.60
CA SER A 126 37.51 -1.48 50.65
C SER A 126 36.50 -2.51 50.15
N VAL A 127 36.51 -3.70 50.76
CA VAL A 127 35.54 -4.78 50.45
C VAL A 127 34.09 -4.29 50.58
N GLU A 128 33.80 -3.36 51.48
CA GLU A 128 32.47 -2.76 51.64
C GLU A 128 32.05 -1.91 50.44
N VAL A 129 33.01 -1.16 49.86
CA VAL A 129 32.81 -0.33 48.68
C VAL A 129 32.65 -1.19 47.43
N GLU A 130 33.45 -2.25 47.30
CA GLU A 130 33.33 -3.24 46.21
C GLU A 130 31.96 -3.92 46.25
N ASN A 131 31.54 -4.42 47.41
CA ASN A 131 30.21 -5.02 47.59
C ASN A 131 29.07 -4.05 47.25
N LEU A 132 29.21 -2.76 47.60
CA LEU A 132 28.21 -1.75 47.25
C LEU A 132 28.14 -1.53 45.74
N ALA A 133 29.28 -1.43 45.07
CA ALA A 133 29.36 -1.30 43.62
C ALA A 133 28.72 -2.51 42.90
N GLU A 134 28.99 -3.73 43.38
CA GLU A 134 28.36 -4.96 42.88
C GLU A 134 26.83 -4.96 43.08
N ASN A 135 26.35 -4.54 44.25
CA ASN A 135 24.91 -4.45 44.53
C ASN A 135 24.21 -3.44 43.60
N ILE A 136 24.84 -2.29 43.32
CA ILE A 136 24.31 -1.29 42.39
C ILE A 136 24.15 -1.88 40.98
N MET A 137 25.15 -2.63 40.51
CA MET A 137 25.08 -3.31 39.20
C MET A 137 24.00 -4.39 39.19
N SER A 138 23.94 -5.23 40.23
CA SER A 138 22.95 -6.30 40.36
C SER A 138 21.51 -5.76 40.36
N ASP A 139 21.26 -4.66 41.06
CA ASP A 139 19.95 -4.00 41.10
C ASP A 139 19.55 -3.45 39.72
N ALA A 140 20.50 -2.85 38.99
CA ALA A 140 20.26 -2.33 37.65
C ALA A 140 19.92 -3.45 36.65
N TYR A 141 20.67 -4.55 36.71
CA TYR A 141 20.41 -5.74 35.90
C TYR A 141 19.06 -6.37 36.21
N SER A 142 18.70 -6.51 37.48
CA SER A 142 17.41 -7.06 37.89
C SER A 142 16.24 -6.21 37.35
N LYS A 143 16.35 -4.88 37.40
CA LYS A 143 15.35 -3.97 36.82
C LYS A 143 15.29 -4.04 35.29
N ALA A 144 16.44 -4.21 34.64
CA ALA A 144 16.49 -4.38 33.20
C ALA A 144 15.77 -5.66 32.75
N GLU A 145 15.97 -6.78 33.46
CA GLU A 145 15.27 -8.03 33.21
C GLU A 145 13.76 -7.90 33.39
N GLU A 146 13.31 -7.18 34.42
CA GLU A 146 11.89 -6.88 34.62
C GLU A 146 11.30 -6.13 33.43
N ILE A 147 11.99 -5.09 32.91
CA ILE A 147 11.54 -4.36 31.72
C ILE A 147 11.50 -5.28 30.48
N ILE A 148 12.47 -6.17 30.30
CA ILE A 148 12.49 -7.12 29.19
C ILE A 148 11.29 -8.06 29.27
N ALA A 149 11.04 -8.65 30.44
CA ALA A 149 9.97 -9.61 30.66
C ALA A 149 8.58 -8.96 30.55
N ASP A 150 8.38 -7.83 31.22
CA ASP A 150 7.04 -7.23 31.38
C ASP A 150 6.68 -6.24 30.27
N ARG A 151 7.66 -5.69 29.55
CA ARG A 151 7.42 -4.68 28.50
C ARG A 151 7.83 -5.20 27.14
N LEU A 152 9.13 -5.46 26.93
CA LEU A 152 9.64 -5.75 25.58
C LEU A 152 9.07 -7.06 25.02
N THR A 153 8.92 -8.09 25.85
CA THR A 153 8.32 -9.36 25.45
C THR A 153 6.85 -9.20 25.05
N LEU A 154 6.06 -8.44 25.82
CA LEU A 154 4.66 -8.16 25.48
C LEU A 154 4.54 -7.36 24.18
N LEU A 155 5.40 -6.38 23.94
CA LEU A 155 5.41 -5.60 22.71
C LEU A 155 5.81 -6.46 21.51
N SER A 156 6.78 -7.36 21.67
CA SER A 156 7.16 -8.34 20.64
C SER A 156 5.99 -9.25 20.28
N GLU A 157 5.24 -9.76 21.27
CA GLU A 157 4.03 -10.56 21.03
C GLU A 157 2.92 -9.76 20.33
N ARG A 158 2.70 -8.49 20.73
CA ARG A 158 1.76 -7.61 20.02
C ARG A 158 2.14 -7.43 18.54
N LEU A 159 3.42 -7.23 18.24
CA LEU A 159 3.91 -7.13 16.86
C LEU A 159 3.71 -8.43 16.09
N LYS A 160 3.97 -9.60 16.70
CA LYS A 160 3.72 -10.91 16.08
C LYS A 160 2.24 -11.08 15.72
N ILE A 161 1.34 -10.75 16.65
CA ILE A 161 -0.11 -10.82 16.42
C ILE A 161 -0.51 -9.90 15.27
N LEU A 162 -0.04 -8.65 15.29
CA LEU A 162 -0.36 -7.66 14.27
C LEU A 162 0.14 -8.08 12.88
N LEU A 163 1.37 -8.63 12.80
CA LEU A 163 1.93 -9.20 11.58
C LEU A 163 1.08 -10.36 11.04
N ASN A 164 0.72 -11.31 11.90
CA ASN A 164 -0.02 -12.50 11.50
C ASN A 164 -1.47 -12.20 11.09
N GLN A 165 -2.12 -11.24 11.75
CA GLN A 165 -3.52 -10.90 11.48
C GLN A 165 -3.68 -9.93 10.31
N LYS A 166 -2.81 -8.92 10.21
CA LYS A 166 -2.94 -7.81 9.26
C LYS A 166 -1.70 -7.69 8.36
N GLY A 167 -0.50 -7.83 8.92
CA GLY A 167 0.75 -7.53 8.22
C GLY A 167 1.01 -8.35 6.95
N ILE A 168 0.80 -9.66 6.98
CA ILE A 168 1.15 -10.57 5.88
C ILE A 168 0.49 -10.19 4.54
N LEU A 169 -0.71 -9.62 4.58
CA LEU A 169 -1.49 -9.31 3.38
C LEU A 169 -1.23 -7.90 2.84
N PHE A 170 -0.75 -6.99 3.68
CA PHE A 170 -0.73 -5.55 3.38
C PHE A 170 0.64 -4.89 3.51
N LEU A 171 1.63 -5.57 4.10
CA LEU A 171 2.99 -5.07 4.24
C LEU A 171 3.91 -5.70 3.20
N SER A 172 4.93 -4.93 2.79
CA SER A 172 6.01 -5.47 1.97
C SER A 172 6.86 -6.47 2.76
N ASN A 173 7.54 -7.36 2.04
CA ASN A 173 8.50 -8.29 2.65
C ASN A 173 9.59 -7.56 3.46
N GLU A 174 9.97 -6.36 3.02
CA GLU A 174 10.95 -5.51 3.71
C GLU A 174 10.43 -5.00 5.06
N ALA A 175 9.15 -4.62 5.14
CA ALA A 175 8.51 -4.22 6.39
C ALA A 175 8.41 -5.43 7.34
N ILE A 176 7.96 -6.58 6.83
CA ILE A 176 7.88 -7.82 7.61
C ILE A 176 9.25 -8.21 8.16
N HIS A 177 10.29 -8.16 7.33
CA HIS A 177 11.66 -8.43 7.75
C HIS A 177 12.12 -7.44 8.82
N SER A 178 11.86 -6.13 8.64
CA SER A 178 12.24 -5.09 9.59
C SER A 178 11.60 -5.28 10.97
N ILE A 179 10.33 -5.69 11.04
CA ILE A 179 9.66 -6.00 12.31
C ILE A 179 10.23 -7.30 12.91
N SER A 180 10.51 -8.29 12.05
CA SER A 180 11.07 -9.57 12.46
C SER A 180 12.45 -9.45 13.10
N LEU A 181 13.23 -8.41 12.76
CA LEU A 181 14.51 -8.11 13.42
C LEU A 181 14.34 -7.82 14.91
N PHE A 182 13.33 -7.04 15.30
CA PHE A 182 13.07 -6.78 16.71
C PHE A 182 12.45 -8.01 17.40
N ILE A 183 11.47 -8.65 16.76
CA ILE A 183 10.79 -9.83 17.31
C ILE A 183 11.77 -10.96 17.66
N ASN A 184 12.74 -11.20 16.79
CA ASN A 184 13.72 -12.27 16.92
C ASN A 184 15.10 -11.75 17.38
N SER A 185 15.17 -10.52 17.88
CA SER A 185 16.43 -9.83 18.20
C SER A 185 17.35 -10.67 19.08
N HIS A 186 16.80 -11.26 20.15
CA HIS A 186 17.56 -12.14 21.05
C HIS A 186 18.19 -13.33 20.33
N ARG A 187 17.41 -14.05 19.51
CA ARG A 187 17.90 -15.21 18.76
C ARG A 187 18.94 -14.81 17.71
N VAL A 188 18.71 -13.69 17.01
CA VAL A 188 19.64 -13.19 15.99
C VAL A 188 20.97 -12.78 16.63
N TRP A 189 20.91 -12.11 17.78
CA TRP A 189 22.10 -11.73 18.54
C TRP A 189 22.89 -12.96 19.00
N GLU A 190 22.23 -13.96 19.59
CA GLU A 190 22.89 -15.21 20.02
C GLU A 190 23.56 -15.93 18.84
N GLU A 191 22.89 -15.99 17.67
CA GLU A 191 23.45 -16.59 16.46
C GLU A 191 24.64 -15.80 15.87
N GLU A 192 24.61 -14.47 15.93
CA GLU A 192 25.70 -13.60 15.43
C GLU A 192 26.94 -13.69 16.32
N GLU A 193 26.77 -13.67 17.64
CA GLU A 193 27.85 -13.82 18.62
C GLU A 193 28.55 -15.18 18.49
N LEU A 194 27.76 -16.26 18.35
CA LEU A 194 28.31 -17.60 18.14
C LEU A 194 29.09 -17.72 16.83
N LYS A 195 28.66 -17.03 15.76
CA LYS A 195 29.37 -16.98 14.48
C LYS A 195 30.67 -16.19 14.56
N ASP A 196 30.66 -15.03 15.19
CA ASP A 196 31.87 -14.22 15.36
C ASP A 196 32.92 -14.99 16.18
N PHE A 197 32.50 -15.61 17.28
CA PHE A 197 33.35 -16.51 18.07
C PHE A 197 33.94 -17.64 17.23
N ALA A 198 33.11 -18.38 16.50
CA ALA A 198 33.58 -19.47 15.64
C ALA A 198 34.61 -18.98 14.60
N SER A 199 34.44 -17.78 14.05
CA SER A 199 35.37 -17.18 13.10
C SER A 199 36.73 -16.85 13.74
N LYS A 200 36.74 -16.38 14.99
CA LYS A 200 37.94 -16.03 15.75
C LYS A 200 38.69 -17.28 16.21
N VAL A 201 37.97 -18.33 16.60
CA VAL A 201 38.54 -19.66 16.87
C VAL A 201 39.21 -20.24 15.62
N GLN A 202 38.54 -20.15 14.46
CA GLN A 202 39.14 -20.60 13.19
C GLN A 202 40.40 -19.83 12.79
N ARG A 203 40.48 -18.54 13.15
CA ARG A 203 41.67 -17.70 12.93
C ARG A 203 42.77 -17.93 13.97
N GLY A 204 42.54 -18.76 14.98
CA GLY A 204 43.47 -18.99 16.09
C GLY A 204 43.61 -17.80 17.03
N GLU A 205 42.68 -16.83 16.95
CA GLU A 205 42.65 -15.64 17.80
C GLU A 205 42.05 -15.95 19.18
N LEU A 206 41.23 -17.01 19.29
CA LEU A 206 40.58 -17.46 20.52
C LEU A 206 40.67 -18.99 20.68
N SER A 207 40.76 -19.47 21.91
CA SER A 207 40.60 -20.88 22.27
C SER A 207 39.11 -21.24 22.40
N TYR A 208 38.79 -22.54 22.35
CA TYR A 208 37.47 -23.05 22.72
C TYR A 208 37.10 -22.73 24.18
N ASP A 209 38.10 -22.55 25.05
CA ASP A 209 37.93 -22.14 26.44
C ASP A 209 37.58 -20.64 26.59
N ASP A 210 37.84 -19.83 25.56
CA ASP A 210 37.50 -18.40 25.50
C ASP A 210 36.10 -18.16 24.94
N ARG A 211 35.20 -19.16 25.05
CA ARG A 211 33.81 -19.03 24.59
C ARG A 211 33.23 -17.76 25.22
N PRO A 212 32.57 -16.87 24.45
CA PRO A 212 32.13 -15.61 24.99
C PRO A 212 31.10 -15.93 26.06
N ALA A 213 31.42 -15.63 27.31
CA ALA A 213 30.42 -15.05 28.18
C ALA A 213 30.21 -13.66 27.60
N THR A 214 29.34 -13.54 26.59
CA THR A 214 28.90 -12.25 26.06
C THR A 214 28.63 -11.33 27.24
N GLY A 215 29.23 -10.14 27.25
CA GLY A 215 29.03 -9.19 28.33
C GLY A 215 27.53 -9.05 28.57
N TYR A 216 27.09 -9.16 29.82
CA TYR A 216 25.66 -9.07 30.12
C TYR A 216 25.08 -7.71 29.67
N ASP A 217 25.92 -6.66 29.64
CA ASP A 217 25.60 -5.37 29.03
C ASP A 217 25.32 -5.45 27.52
N ASP A 218 26.12 -6.20 26.76
CA ASP A 218 25.90 -6.38 25.32
C ASP A 218 24.57 -7.11 25.05
N TYR A 219 24.25 -8.09 25.90
CA TYR A 219 22.93 -8.71 25.92
C TYR A 219 21.82 -7.71 26.22
N LEU A 220 22.02 -6.70 27.05
CA LEU A 220 20.97 -5.71 27.31
C LEU A 220 20.86 -4.68 26.16
N PHE A 221 22.00 -4.19 25.66
CA PHE A 221 22.05 -3.13 24.64
C PHE A 221 21.63 -3.59 23.24
N HIS A 222 21.66 -4.90 22.93
CA HIS A 222 21.17 -5.38 21.63
C HIS A 222 19.69 -5.03 21.40
N TYR A 223 18.87 -4.97 22.46
CA TYR A 223 17.45 -4.62 22.35
C TYR A 223 17.25 -3.20 21.83
N SER A 224 18.05 -2.23 22.29
CA SER A 224 17.92 -0.83 21.87
C SER A 224 18.37 -0.63 20.42
N SER A 225 19.43 -1.36 20.02
CA SER A 225 19.90 -1.44 18.63
C SER A 225 18.83 -2.02 17.71
N ALA A 226 18.27 -3.18 18.07
CA ALA A 226 17.23 -3.84 17.28
C ALA A 226 15.97 -2.98 17.17
N ALA A 227 15.45 -2.45 18.29
CA ALA A 227 14.27 -1.61 18.29
C ALA A 227 14.46 -0.33 17.46
N THR A 228 15.61 0.34 17.61
CA THR A 228 15.94 1.55 16.84
C THR A 228 16.03 1.26 15.34
N LYS A 229 16.66 0.15 14.96
CA LYS A 229 16.80 -0.25 13.55
C LYS A 229 15.44 -0.58 12.93
N SER A 230 14.63 -1.41 13.61
CA SER A 230 13.28 -1.75 13.17
C SER A 230 12.38 -0.52 13.05
N TYR A 231 12.38 0.36 14.04
CA TYR A 231 11.61 1.61 14.05
C TYR A 231 11.96 2.52 12.86
N ARG A 232 13.26 2.78 12.65
CA ARG A 232 13.73 3.63 11.54
C ARG A 232 13.39 3.03 10.18
N ASN A 233 13.59 1.73 10.02
CA ASN A 233 13.27 1.04 8.76
C ASN A 233 11.77 1.12 8.45
N ILE A 234 10.91 0.88 9.44
CA ILE A 234 9.46 0.95 9.23
C ILE A 234 8.99 2.35 8.87
N ILE A 235 9.56 3.40 9.48
CA ILE A 235 9.26 4.79 9.07
C ILE A 235 9.66 5.03 7.61
N ASN A 236 10.85 4.60 7.22
CA ASN A 236 11.33 4.80 5.85
C ASN A 236 10.48 4.04 4.83
N ILE A 237 10.08 2.81 5.16
CA ILE A 237 9.20 1.99 4.32
C ILE A 237 7.80 2.62 4.25
N ALA A 238 7.25 3.09 5.36
CA ALA A 238 5.95 3.76 5.40
C ALA A 238 5.94 5.01 4.53
N LYS A 239 6.99 5.84 4.60
CA LYS A 239 7.14 7.02 3.72
C LYS A 239 7.14 6.65 2.24
N SER A 240 7.89 5.60 1.88
CA SER A 240 7.96 5.13 0.50
C SER A 240 6.64 4.51 0.02
N ASP A 241 5.97 3.69 0.85
CA ASP A 241 4.73 2.99 0.49
C ASP A 241 3.53 3.95 0.39
N LEU A 242 3.46 4.90 1.32
CA LEU A 242 2.38 5.88 1.39
C LEU A 242 2.63 7.11 0.50
N GLN A 243 3.83 7.24 -0.07
CA GLN A 243 4.28 8.39 -0.87
C GLN A 243 4.23 9.72 -0.10
N ILE A 244 4.74 9.71 1.14
CA ILE A 244 4.78 10.85 2.08
C ILE A 244 6.22 11.25 2.38
#